data_AF-A0A1J3DV46-F1
#
_entry.id   AF-A0A1J3DV46-F1
#
_cell.length_a   1.000
_cell.length_b   1.000
_cell.length_c   1.000
_cell.angle_alpha   90.00
_cell.angle_beta   90.00
_cell.angle_gamma   90.00
#
_symmetry.space_group_name_H-M   'P 1'
#
loop_
_entity.id
_entity.type
_entity.pdbx_description
1 polymer ?
#
loop_
_entity_poly.entity_id
_entity_poly.type
_entity_poly.pdbx_seq_one_letter_code
_entity_poly.pdbx_strand_id
1 'polypeptide(L)'
;LTSDSTAAYIKHIAFKLAKEGWNVVVSNHRGLGGISVTSDCFYNAGWTEDLRKIIDHIHSQFPEAPLFAVGTSIGANVLVKYLG
;
A
#
# COMPACT_ATOMS: atom_id res chain seq x y z
N LEU A 1 1.88 -8.13 -14.38
CA LEU A 1 0.77 -8.44 -13.45
C LEU A 1 0.19 -7.09 -12.97
N THR A 2 -1.11 -6.88 -13.10
CA THR A 2 -1.80 -5.58 -13.28
C THR A 2 -2.19 -4.82 -12.00
N SER A 3 -1.43 -4.95 -10.92
CA SER A 3 -1.79 -4.37 -9.60
C SER A 3 -0.64 -3.61 -8.96
N ASP A 4 -0.02 -2.71 -9.72
CA ASP A 4 0.94 -1.74 -9.20
C ASP A 4 0.36 -0.31 -9.29
N SER A 5 1.12 0.67 -8.80
CA SER A 5 0.76 2.08 -8.78
C SER A 5 0.44 2.69 -10.15
N THR A 6 0.78 2.00 -11.24
CA THR A 6 0.46 2.46 -12.60
C THR A 6 -0.93 2.03 -13.06
N ALA A 7 -1.56 1.08 -12.37
CA ALA A 7 -2.88 0.55 -12.73
C ALA A 7 -3.95 1.64 -12.71
N ALA A 8 -4.81 1.64 -13.74
CA ALA A 8 -5.79 2.71 -13.95
C ALA A 8 -6.72 2.88 -12.74
N TYR A 9 -7.23 1.80 -12.14
CA TYR A 9 -8.13 1.88 -11.00
C TYR A 9 -7.46 2.51 -9.76
N ILE A 10 -6.19 2.16 -9.49
CA ILE A 10 -5.40 2.78 -8.41
C ILE A 10 -5.20 4.27 -8.66
N LYS A 11 -4.84 4.65 -9.88
CA LYS A 11 -4.69 6.06 -10.27
C LYS A 11 -5.98 6.85 -10.11
N HIS A 12 -7.13 6.29 -10.51
CA HIS A 12 -8.42 6.97 -10.37
C HIS A 12 -8.79 7.21 -8.91
N ILE A 13 -8.61 6.19 -8.06
CA ILE A 13 -8.87 6.31 -6.61
C ILE A 13 -7.95 7.37 -6.00
N ALA A 14 -6.64 7.25 -6.25
CA ALA A 14 -5.65 8.16 -5.69
C ALA A 14 -5.86 9.60 -6.15
N PHE A 15 -6.12 9.81 -7.44
CA PHE A 15 -6.39 11.14 -7.99
C PHE A 15 -7.66 11.76 -7.40
N LYS A 16 -8.73 10.98 -7.26
CA LYS A 16 -9.99 11.46 -6.69
C LYS A 16 -9.81 11.87 -5.22
N LEU A 17 -9.20 11.01 -4.40
CA LEU A 17 -8.96 11.30 -2.98
C LEU A 17 -8.03 12.52 -2.81
N ALA A 18 -6.96 12.60 -3.60
CA ALA A 18 -6.07 13.77 -3.59
C ALA A 18 -6.82 15.07 -3.95
N LYS A 19 -7.72 15.03 -4.94
CA LYS A 19 -8.56 16.17 -5.32
C LYS A 19 -9.53 16.58 -4.20
N GLU A 20 -9.96 15.64 -3.36
CA GLU A 20 -10.79 15.89 -2.18
C GLU A 20 -9.98 16.34 -0.96
N GLY A 21 -8.66 16.55 -1.10
CA GLY A 21 -7.80 17.09 -0.03
C GLY A 21 -7.10 16.03 0.82
N TRP A 22 -7.13 14.75 0.42
CA TRP A 22 -6.47 13.68 1.14
C TRP A 22 -4.99 13.55 0.77
N ASN A 23 -4.15 13.23 1.75
CA ASN A 23 -2.81 12.71 1.50
C ASN A 23 -2.92 11.22 1.15
N VAL A 24 -2.54 10.85 -0.08
CA VAL A 24 -2.68 9.47 -0.57
C VAL A 24 -1.31 8.83 -0.77
N VAL A 25 -1.14 7.63 -0.22
CA VAL A 25 0.04 6.79 -0.45
C VAL A 25 -0.41 5.51 -1.16
N VAL A 26 0.30 5.15 -2.23
CA VAL A 26 0.10 3.89 -2.94
C VAL A 26 1.35 3.04 -2.76
N SER A 27 1.19 1.88 -2.12
CA SER A 27 2.28 0.92 -1.94
C SER A 27 2.31 -0.10 -3.07
N ASN A 28 3.51 -0.38 -3.57
CA ASN A 28 3.78 -1.53 -4.44
C ASN A 28 4.37 -2.66 -3.61
N HIS A 29 3.89 -3.88 -3.82
CA HIS A 29 4.54 -5.05 -3.23
C HIS A 29 5.94 -5.26 -3.78
N ARG A 30 6.81 -5.91 -2.99
CA ARG A 30 8.20 -6.22 -3.38
C ARG A 30 8.24 -6.95 -4.73
N GLY A 31 9.05 -6.44 -5.65
CA GLY A 31 9.19 -7.01 -7.00
C GLY A 31 8.09 -6.63 -7.98
N LEU A 32 7.16 -5.74 -7.60
CA LEU A 32 6.19 -5.12 -8.50
C LEU A 32 6.53 -3.63 -8.72
N GLY A 33 5.88 -3.02 -9.72
CA GLY A 33 6.02 -1.59 -9.99
C GLY A 33 7.36 -1.14 -10.58
N GLY A 34 8.15 -2.07 -11.14
CA GLY A 34 9.41 -1.77 -11.83
C GLY A 34 10.59 -1.42 -10.91
N ILE A 35 10.45 -1.62 -9.60
CA ILE A 35 11.52 -1.38 -8.63
C ILE A 35 12.37 -2.64 -8.45
N SER A 36 13.69 -2.46 -8.45
CA SER A 36 14.63 -3.57 -8.22
C SER A 36 14.45 -4.14 -6.82
N VAL A 37 14.40 -5.47 -6.72
CA VAL A 37 14.31 -6.17 -5.44
C VAL A 37 15.67 -6.12 -4.75
N THR A 38 15.70 -5.59 -3.54
CA THR A 38 16.93 -5.41 -2.74
C THR A 38 17.10 -6.50 -1.66
N SER A 39 16.27 -7.53 -1.68
CA SER A 39 16.20 -8.57 -0.64
C SER A 39 15.76 -9.90 -1.25
N ASP A 40 16.26 -11.02 -0.74
CA ASP A 40 15.83 -12.36 -1.17
C ASP A 40 14.36 -12.69 -0.80
N CYS A 41 13.67 -11.78 -0.10
CA CYS A 41 12.28 -11.93 0.30
C CYS A 41 11.34 -11.23 -0.70
N PHE A 42 10.51 -12.03 -1.38
CA PHE A 42 9.38 -11.56 -2.18
C PHE A 42 8.11 -11.42 -1.34
N TYR A 43 7.12 -10.70 -1.88
CA TYR A 43 5.81 -10.63 -1.25
C TYR A 43 5.06 -11.97 -1.39
N ASN A 44 4.18 -12.25 -0.43
CA ASN A 44 3.18 -13.30 -0.54
C ASN A 44 1.87 -12.85 0.12
N ALA A 45 0.78 -13.58 -0.11
CA ALA A 45 -0.56 -13.22 0.39
C ALA A 45 -0.68 -13.21 1.93
N GLY A 46 0.29 -13.76 2.66
CA GLY A 46 0.35 -13.76 4.12
C GLY A 46 1.37 -12.78 4.72
N TRP A 47 2.14 -12.08 3.89
CA TRP A 47 3.20 -11.21 4.37
C TRP A 47 2.67 -9.82 4.72
N THR A 48 2.67 -9.49 6.01
CA THR A 48 2.11 -8.22 6.54
C THR A 48 3.20 -7.23 6.98
N GLU A 49 4.46 -7.64 7.05
CA GLU A 49 5.55 -6.81 7.59
C GLU A 49 5.88 -5.59 6.72
N ASP A 50 5.72 -5.68 5.40
CA ASP A 50 5.90 -4.51 4.54
C ASP A 50 4.80 -3.47 4.80
N LEU A 51 3.56 -3.91 4.99
CA LEU A 51 2.45 -3.02 5.34
C LEU A 51 2.68 -2.38 6.71
N ARG A 52 3.16 -3.15 7.70
CA ARG A 52 3.52 -2.65 9.04
C ARG A 52 4.54 -1.52 8.96
N LYS A 53 5.65 -1.73 8.24
CA LYS A 53 6.69 -0.71 8.06
C LYS A 53 6.18 0.57 7.39
N ILE A 54 5.28 0.43 6.42
CA ILE A 54 4.68 1.59 5.73
C ILE A 54 3.79 2.37 6.70
N ILE A 55 2.95 1.68 7.47
CA ILE A 55 2.06 2.32 8.46
C ILE A 55 2.89 3.02 9.55
N ASP A 56 3.91 2.35 10.08
CA ASP A 56 4.81 2.93 11.09
C ASP A 56 5.52 4.17 10.55
N HIS A 57 5.98 4.13 9.29
CA HIS A 57 6.58 5.29 8.64
C HIS A 57 5.59 6.45 8.52
N ILE A 58 4.37 6.19 8.05
CA ILE A 58 3.33 7.24 7.91
C ILE A 58 2.99 7.84 9.28
N HIS A 59 2.74 7.03 10.30
CA HIS A 59 2.46 7.52 11.65
C HIS A 59 3.64 8.30 12.25
N SER A 60 4.90 7.92 11.95
CA SER A 60 6.06 8.68 12.42
C SER A 60 6.13 10.10 11.82
N GLN A 61 5.65 10.27 10.58
CA GLN A 61 5.65 11.57 9.89
C GLN A 61 4.40 12.39 10.20
N PHE A 62 3.26 11.72 10.41
CA PHE A 62 1.95 12.35 10.61
C PHE A 62 1.21 11.71 11.81
N PRO A 63 1.71 11.89 13.04
CA PRO A 63 1.20 11.18 14.23
C PRO A 63 -0.27 11.48 14.55
N GLU A 64 -0.74 12.69 14.25
CA GLU A 64 -2.11 13.13 14.54
C GLU A 64 -3.08 12.91 13.37
N ALA A 65 -2.58 12.45 12.21
CA ALA A 65 -3.43 12.27 11.03
C ALA A 65 -4.19 10.94 11.11
N PRO A 66 -5.53 10.93 10.95
CA PRO A 66 -6.27 9.68 10.89
C PRO A 66 -5.86 8.88 9.66
N LEU A 67 -5.48 7.62 9.88
CA LEU A 67 -5.02 6.72 8.82
C LEU A 67 -6.13 5.77 8.38
N PHE A 68 -6.37 5.74 7.07
CA PHE A 68 -7.30 4.80 6.44
C PHE A 68 -6.52 3.91 5.45
N ALA A 69 -6.85 2.63 5.42
CA ALA A 69 -6.21 1.66 4.53
C ALA A 69 -7.26 1.02 3.61
N VAL A 70 -6.93 0.89 2.33
CA VAL A 70 -7.76 0.22 1.32
C VAL A 70 -6.90 -0.83 0.64
N GLY A 71 -7.41 -2.06 0.59
CA GLY A 71 -6.79 -3.17 -0.14
C GLY A 71 -7.75 -3.75 -1.15
N THR A 72 -7.25 -4.17 -2.32
CA THR A 72 -8.03 -4.85 -3.36
C THR A 72 -7.48 -6.25 -3.63
N SER A 73 -8.35 -7.25 -3.78
CA SER A 73 -7.96 -8.64 -4.06
C SER A 73 -6.91 -9.15 -3.06
N ILE A 74 -5.71 -9.55 -3.50
CA ILE A 74 -4.62 -9.98 -2.61
C ILE A 74 -4.21 -8.90 -1.60
N GLY A 75 -4.28 -7.62 -1.98
CA GLY A 75 -4.02 -6.51 -1.06
C GLY A 75 -5.07 -6.42 0.04
N ALA A 76 -6.33 -6.76 -0.25
CA ALA A 76 -7.38 -6.87 0.78
C ALA A 76 -7.08 -8.02 1.74
N ASN A 77 -6.63 -9.16 1.22
CA ASN A 77 -6.25 -10.32 2.03
C ASN A 77 -5.09 -10.02 2.98
N VAL A 78 -4.05 -9.33 2.49
CA VAL A 78 -2.92 -8.88 3.31
C VAL A 78 -3.39 -7.86 4.37
N LEU A 79 -4.26 -6.92 4.00
CA LEU A 79 -4.77 -5.90 4.90
C LEU A 79 -5.58 -6.51 6.06
N VAL A 80 -6.51 -7.44 5.79
CA VAL A 80 -7.28 -8.06 6.88
C VAL A 80 -6.40 -8.88 7.82
N LYS A 81 -5.39 -9.60 7.30
CA LYS A 81 -4.42 -10.32 8.13
C LYS A 81 -3.56 -9.40 9.00
N TYR A 82 -3.29 -8.18 8.52
CA TYR A 82 -2.57 -7.18 9.30
C TYR A 82 -3.40 -6.67 10.48
N LEU A 83 -4.72 -6.53 10.30
CA LEU A 83 -5.64 -5.98 11.32
C LEU A 83 -5.98 -6.96 12.46
N GLY A 84 -5.77 -8.27 12.26
CA GLY A 84 -6.05 -9.31 13.27
C GLY A 84 -7.24 -10.17 12.87
#